data_AF-A0A9E2C9D0-F1
#
_entry.id   AF-A0A9E2C9D0-F1
#
_cell.length_a   1.000
_cell.length_b   1.000
_cell.length_c   1.000
_cell.angle_alpha   90.00
_cell.angle_beta   90.00
_cell.angle_gamma   90.00
#
_symmetry.space_group_name_H-M   'P 1'
#
loop_
_entity.id
_entity.type
_entity.pdbx_description
1 polymer ?
#
loop_
_entity_poly.entity_id
_entity_poly.type
_entity_poly.pdbx_seq_one_letter_code
_entity_poly.pdbx_strand_id
1 'polypeptide(L)' 'MTAHLHHQRLAALFAAALLLFNFPLLALWDRELTVFGVPLFPAALFFVWGVLIALLAWSMERTQR' A
#
# COMPACT_ATOMS: atom_id res chain seq x y z
N MET A 1 -22.50 10.83 12.29
CA MET A 1 -21.23 10.43 12.96
C MET A 1 -20.41 9.39 12.16
N THR A 2 -20.89 8.87 11.03
CA THR A 2 -20.20 7.82 10.23
C THR A 2 -19.25 8.35 9.15
N ALA A 3 -19.51 9.55 8.60
CA ALA A 3 -18.65 10.17 7.57
C ALA A 3 -17.20 10.43 8.03
N HIS A 4 -17.01 10.64 9.34
CA HIS A 4 -15.70 10.91 9.94
C HIS A 4 -14.79 9.68 9.93
N LEU A 5 -15.36 8.48 10.13
CA LEU A 5 -14.59 7.23 10.10
C LEU A 5 -14.08 6.88 8.70
N HIS A 6 -14.85 7.19 7.65
CA HIS A 6 -14.41 6.91 6.29
C HIS A 6 -13.21 7.78 5.89
N HIS A 7 -13.26 9.08 6.21
CA HIS A 7 -12.14 9.99 6.01
C HIS A 7 -10.91 9.58 6.83
N GLN A 8 -11.09 9.13 8.08
CA GLN A 8 -9.99 8.62 8.90
C GLN A 8 -9.35 7.36 8.32
N ARG A 9 -10.14 6.43 7.77
CA ARG A 9 -9.61 5.21 7.13
C ARG A 9 -8.82 5.52 5.87
N LEU A 10 -9.29 6.45 5.05
CA LEU A 10 -8.55 6.94 3.87
C LEU A 10 -7.25 7.63 4.29
N ALA A 11 -7.30 8.49 5.32
CA ALA A 11 -6.10 9.15 5.85
C ALA A 11 -5.09 8.16 6.44
N ALA A 12 -5.55 7.11 7.14
CA ALA A 12 -4.69 6.05 7.66
C ALA A 12 -4.06 5.23 6.53
N LEU A 13 -4.81 4.88 5.48
CA LEU A 13 -4.28 4.21 4.29
C LEU A 13 -3.26 5.09 3.56
N PHE A 14 -3.53 6.39 3.45
CA PHE A 14 -2.60 7.34 2.85
C PHE A 14 -1.31 7.47 3.66
N ALA A 15 -1.40 7.62 4.98
CA ALA A 15 -0.23 7.66 5.86
C ALA A 15 0.57 6.34 5.80
N ALA A 16 -0.10 5.20 5.77
CA ALA A 16 0.53 3.90 5.60
C ALA A 16 1.26 3.77 4.25
N ALA A 17 0.64 4.24 3.16
CA ALA A 17 1.28 4.32 1.85
C ALA A 17 2.52 5.22 1.90
N LEU A 18 2.40 6.41 2.50
CA LEU A 18 3.53 7.34 2.64
C LEU A 18 4.69 6.72 3.41
N LEU A 19 4.39 5.93 4.44
CA LEU A 19 5.39 5.23 5.23
C LEU A 19 6.07 4.10 4.43
N LEU A 20 5.28 3.29 3.70
CA LEU A 20 5.78 2.19 2.89
C LEU A 20 6.60 2.65 1.68
N PHE A 21 6.20 3.77 1.06
CA PHE A 21 6.90 4.39 -0.06
C PHE A 21 7.95 5.41 0.39
N ASN A 22 8.29 5.47 1.68
CA ASN A 22 9.38 6.33 2.12
C ASN A 22 10.74 5.76 1.65
N PHE A 23 11.69 6.65 1.37
CA PHE A 23 13.00 6.27 0.86
C PHE A 23 13.78 5.32 1.80
N PRO A 24 13.81 5.52 3.14
CA PRO A 24 14.44 4.58 4.07
C PRO A 24 13.89 3.15 4.01
N LEU A 25 12.58 2.98 3.94
CA LEU A 25 11.92 1.68 3.83
C LEU A 25 12.23 1.08 2.46
N LEU A 26 12.08 1.84 1.39
CA LEU A 26 12.40 1.37 0.03
C LEU A 26 13.85 0.87 -0.08
N ALA A 27 14.80 1.53 0.58
CA ALA A 27 16.19 1.11 0.62
C ALA A 27 16.41 -0.27 1.28
N LEU A 28 15.53 -0.72 2.19
CA LEU A 28 15.59 -2.09 2.75
C LEU A 28 15.24 -3.18 1.71
N TRP A 29 14.48 -2.82 0.67
CA TRP A 29 14.16 -3.71 -0.45
C TRP A 29 15.12 -3.57 -1.64
N ASP A 30 16.00 -2.57 -1.63
CA ASP A 30 17.05 -2.37 -2.64
C ASP A 30 18.19 -3.38 -2.44
N ARG A 31 17.84 -4.66 -2.63
CA ARG A 31 18.76 -5.78 -2.61
C ARG A 31 18.79 -6.39 -3.99
N GLU A 32 19.98 -6.78 -4.43
CA GLU A 32 20.22 -7.54 -5.68
C GLU A 32 19.72 -8.99 -5.58
N LEU A 33 18.53 -9.19 -5.00
CA LEU A 33 17.85 -10.47 -4.92
C LEU A 33 16.87 -10.56 -6.07
N THR A 34 16.82 -11.73 -6.70
CA THR A 34 15.84 -12.06 -7.72
C THR A 34 14.99 -13.23 -7.25
N VAL A 35 13.68 -13.14 -7.46
CA VAL A 35 12.69 -14.16 -7.11
C VAL A 35 12.07 -14.62 -8.43
N PHE A 36 12.26 -15.89 -8.79
CA PHE A 36 11.83 -16.45 -10.09
C PHE A 36 12.33 -15.63 -11.31
N GLY A 37 13.52 -15.02 -11.22
CA GLY A 37 14.09 -14.18 -12.27
C GLY A 37 13.62 -12.72 -12.27
N VAL A 38 12.71 -12.34 -11.35
CA VAL A 38 12.24 -10.95 -11.19
C VAL A 38 12.98 -10.28 -10.04
N PRO A 39 13.50 -9.05 -10.19
CA PRO A 39 14.13 -8.35 -9.08
C PRO A 39 13.16 -8.12 -7.92
N LEU A 40 13.65 -8.30 -6.69
CA LEU A 40 12.84 -8.22 -5.47
C LEU A 40 12.21 -6.84 -5.28
N PHE A 41 12.98 -5.77 -5.56
CA PHE A 41 12.53 -4.39 -5.40
C PHE A 41 11.24 -4.07 -6.18
N PRO A 42 11.19 -4.21 -7.53
CA PRO A 42 9.95 -3.97 -8.27
C PRO A 42 8.85 -4.95 -7.88
N ALA A 43 9.16 -6.22 -7.58
CA ALA A 43 8.14 -7.19 -7.15
C ALA A 43 7.45 -6.76 -5.84
N ALA A 44 8.22 -6.33 -4.83
CA ALA A 44 7.70 -5.83 -3.57
C ALA A 44 6.92 -4.52 -3.77
N LEU A 45 7.41 -3.62 -4.63
CA LEU A 45 6.74 -2.36 -4.95
C LEU A 45 5.34 -2.59 -5.53
N PHE A 46 5.23 -3.46 -6.54
CA PHE A 46 3.96 -3.83 -7.15
C PHE A 46 3.03 -4.56 -6.17
N PHE A 47 3.58 -5.42 -5.31
CA PHE A 47 2.80 -6.12 -4.30
C PHE A 47 2.16 -5.14 -3.30
N VAL A 48 2.96 -4.23 -2.73
CA VAL A 48 2.49 -3.17 -1.82
C VAL A 48 1.41 -2.32 -2.48
N TRP A 49 1.65 -1.91 -3.72
CA TRP A 49 0.72 -1.10 -4.49
C TRP A 49 -0.61 -1.83 -4.74
N GLY A 50 -0.56 -3.12 -5.10
CA GLY A 50 -1.74 -3.96 -5.26
C GLY A 50 -2.56 -4.12 -3.98
N VAL A 51 -1.89 -4.32 -2.83
CA VAL A 51 -2.54 -4.37 -1.51
C VAL A 51 -3.25 -3.05 -1.20
N LEU A 52 -2.61 -1.92 -1.48
CA LEU A 52 -3.21 -0.58 -1.31
C LEU A 52 -4.48 -0.39 -2.16
N ILE A 53 -4.44 -0.79 -3.42
CA ILE A 53 -5.62 -0.73 -4.30
C ILE A 53 -6.74 -1.63 -3.78
N ALA A 54 -6.42 -2.87 -3.37
CA ALA A 54 -7.41 -3.79 -2.83
C ALA A 54 -8.07 -3.24 -1.56
N LEU A 55 -7.27 -2.64 -0.66
CA LEU A 55 -7.78 -2.00 0.56
C LEU A 55 -8.66 -0.77 0.25
N LEU A 56 -8.27 0.03 -0.74
CA LEU A 56 -9.06 1.17 -1.21
C LEU A 56 -10.39 0.72 -1.81
N ALA A 57 -10.35 -0.23 -2.74
CA ALA A 57 -11.54 -0.81 -3.37
C ALA A 57 -12.49 -1.39 -2.33
N TRP A 58 -11.97 -2.17 -1.38
CA TRP A 58 -12.75 -2.74 -0.29
C TRP A 58 -13.34 -1.68 0.64
N SER A 59 -12.59 -0.63 0.94
CA SER A 59 -13.06 0.49 1.77
C SER A 59 -14.20 1.24 1.09
N MET A 60 -14.12 1.47 -0.23
CA MET A 60 -15.18 2.12 -1.01
C MET A 60 -16.43 1.23 -1.10
N GLU A 61 -16.27 -0.06 -1.36
CA GLU A 61 -17.40 -0.98 -1.48
C GLU A 61 -18.21 -1.10 -0.18
N ARG A 62 -17.53 -1.05 0.98
CA ARG A 62 -18.20 -1.03 2.28
C ARG A 62 -18.94 0.28 2.60
N THR A 63 -18.57 1.39 1.97
CA THR A 63 -19.25 2.68 2.17
C THR A 63 -20.50 2.81 1.30
N GLN A 64 -20.54 2.11 0.16
CA GLN A 64 -21.67 2.15 -0.77
C GLN A 64 -22.80 1.17 -0.45
N ARG A 65 -22.59 0.18 0.42
CA ARG A 65 -23.66 -0.68 0.96
C ARG A 65 -24.23 -0.06 2.23
#